data_AF-A0A7Y8PGH8-F1
#
_entry.id   AF-A0A7Y8PGH8-F1
#
_cell.length_a   1.000
_cell.length_b   1.000
_cell.length_c   1.000
_cell.angle_alpha   90.00
_cell.angle_beta   90.00
_cell.angle_gamma   90.00
#
_symmetry.space_group_name_H-M   'P 1'
#
loop_
_entity.id
_entity.type
_entity.pdbx_description
1 polymer ?
#
loop_
_entity_poly.entity_id
_entity_poly.type
_entity_poly.pdbx_seq_one_letter_code
_entity_poly.pdbx_strand_id
1 'polypeptide(L)'
;MSAYWIAHVTIHDMEKYKQYMSIAPLAFAKYGAKFLVRGGKSTCLEGSEYERHIIIEFSDLASAQACYFSEEYSKARAARENCADVMISIVESIEGTPPNNNDTGVSAEYTPPLSSR
;
A
#
# COMPACT_ATOMS: atom_id res chain seq x y z
N MET A 1 -3.89 -8.44 16.08
CA MET A 1 -3.17 -7.20 15.74
C MET A 1 -3.47 -6.91 14.30
N SER A 2 -3.64 -5.64 13.90
CA SER A 2 -3.81 -5.31 12.49
C SER A 2 -2.56 -5.66 11.70
N ALA A 3 -2.68 -5.77 10.38
CA ALA A 3 -1.52 -5.91 9.51
C ALA A 3 -1.52 -4.83 8.42
N TYR A 4 -0.32 -4.43 8.02
CA TYR A 4 -0.10 -3.42 7.01
C TYR A 4 0.65 -4.01 5.83
N TRP A 5 0.03 -3.95 4.67
CA TRP A 5 0.67 -4.17 3.40
C TRP A 5 1.29 -2.86 2.94
N ILE A 6 2.61 -2.84 2.86
CA ILE A 6 3.41 -1.72 2.39
C ILE A 6 3.95 -2.07 1.01
N ALA A 7 3.60 -1.28 0.00
CA ALA A 7 4.15 -1.42 -1.34
C ALA A 7 4.87 -0.14 -1.77
N HIS A 8 6.03 -0.32 -2.39
CA HIS A 8 6.75 0.71 -3.10
C HIS A 8 6.78 0.35 -4.57
N VAL A 9 6.37 1.29 -5.42
CA VAL A 9 6.14 1.04 -6.83
C VAL A 9 6.81 2.12 -7.67
N THR A 10 7.54 1.69 -8.69
CA THR A 10 8.04 2.53 -9.79
C THR A 10 7.42 2.02 -11.08
N ILE A 11 6.68 2.86 -11.80
CA ILE A 11 5.92 2.44 -12.98
C ILE A 11 6.71 2.75 -14.25
N HIS A 12 6.95 1.73 -15.07
CA HIS A 12 7.67 1.86 -16.34
C HIS A 12 6.72 1.97 -17.54
N ASP A 13 5.52 1.39 -17.43
CA ASP A 13 4.49 1.42 -18.47
C ASP A 13 3.11 1.60 -17.84
N MET A 14 2.65 2.84 -17.84
CA MET A 14 1.38 3.23 -17.21
C MET A 14 0.15 2.65 -17.92
N GLU A 15 0.22 2.39 -19.22
CA GLU A 15 -0.92 1.83 -19.97
C GLU A 15 -1.17 0.39 -19.57
N LYS A 16 -0.12 -0.43 -19.45
CA LYS A 16 -0.24 -1.79 -18.91
C LYS A 16 -0.62 -1.77 -17.43
N TYR A 17 -0.05 -0.85 -16.66
CA TYR A 17 -0.35 -0.74 -15.23
C TYR A 17 -1.83 -0.42 -14.95
N LYS A 18 -2.55 0.25 -15.86
CA LYS A 18 -4.01 0.44 -15.74
C LYS A 18 -4.79 -0.87 -15.67
N GLN A 19 -4.32 -1.93 -16.33
CA GLN A 19 -4.96 -3.26 -16.25
C GLN A 19 -4.83 -3.86 -14.85
N TYR A 20 -3.65 -3.73 -14.22
CA TYR A 20 -3.49 -4.10 -12.82
C TYR A 20 -4.42 -3.30 -11.91
N MET A 21 -4.50 -1.98 -12.11
CA MET A 21 -5.34 -1.11 -11.29
C MET A 21 -6.84 -1.39 -11.40
N SER A 22 -7.32 -2.01 -12.48
CA SER A 22 -8.73 -2.39 -12.61
C SER A 22 -9.06 -3.73 -11.93
N ILE A 23 -8.08 -4.64 -11.80
CA ILE A 23 -8.28 -5.99 -11.26
C ILE A 23 -7.96 -6.04 -9.75
N ALA A 24 -6.84 -5.46 -9.33
CA ALA A 24 -6.34 -5.57 -7.97
C ALA A 24 -7.33 -5.10 -6.87
N PRO A 25 -8.10 -4.00 -7.05
CA PRO A 25 -9.06 -3.55 -6.04
C PRO A 25 -10.12 -4.59 -5.68
N LEU A 26 -10.49 -5.48 -6.60
CA LEU A 26 -11.47 -6.55 -6.33
C LEU A 26 -10.91 -7.57 -5.34
N ALA A 27 -9.64 -7.94 -5.47
CA ALA A 27 -8.97 -8.79 -4.51
C ALA A 27 -8.91 -8.10 -3.15
N PHE A 28 -8.45 -6.86 -3.08
CA PHE A 28 -8.36 -6.11 -1.83
C PHE A 28 -9.72 -6.00 -1.11
N ALA A 29 -10.79 -5.66 -1.82
CA ALA A 29 -12.13 -5.56 -1.24
C ALA A 29 -12.62 -6.89 -0.65
N LYS A 30 -12.34 -8.04 -1.32
CA LYS A 30 -12.72 -9.38 -0.84
C LYS A 30 -12.13 -9.72 0.53
N TYR A 31 -10.93 -9.21 0.83
CA TYR A 31 -10.21 -9.50 2.07
C TYR A 31 -10.30 -8.37 3.10
N GLY A 32 -11.26 -7.45 2.96
CA GLY A 32 -11.51 -6.39 3.94
C GLY A 32 -10.40 -5.34 4.02
N ALA A 33 -9.65 -5.14 2.93
CA ALA A 33 -8.56 -4.19 2.86
C ALA A 33 -9.04 -2.73 2.97
N LYS A 34 -8.34 -1.93 3.76
CA LYS A 34 -8.54 -0.47 3.87
C LYS A 34 -7.30 0.27 3.37
N PHE A 35 -7.44 1.08 2.33
CA PHE A 35 -6.34 1.90 1.83
C PHE A 35 -6.10 3.09 2.76
N LEU A 36 -4.88 3.20 3.30
CA LEU A 36 -4.44 4.36 4.09
C LEU A 36 -3.61 5.34 3.25
N VAL A 37 -2.77 4.81 2.35
CA VAL A 37 -1.98 5.58 1.39
C VAL A 37 -2.08 4.92 0.02
N ARG A 38 -2.25 5.71 -1.05
CA ARG A 38 -2.43 5.19 -2.42
C ARG A 38 -1.67 6.02 -3.47
N GLY A 39 -0.39 6.26 -3.23
CA GLY A 39 0.49 6.97 -4.16
C GLY A 39 0.23 8.48 -4.24
N GLY A 40 -0.04 9.12 -3.11
CA GLY A 40 -0.03 10.59 -2.99
C GLY A 40 1.41 11.14 -3.02
N LYS A 41 1.54 12.48 -2.98
CA LYS A 41 2.84 13.16 -2.94
C LYS A 41 3.69 12.63 -1.77
N SER A 42 4.93 12.25 -2.05
CA SER A 42 5.89 11.78 -1.06
C SER A 42 7.21 12.54 -1.17
N THR A 43 7.96 12.51 -0.08
CA THR A 43 9.35 12.96 -0.01
C THR A 43 10.16 11.82 0.60
N CYS A 44 11.10 11.26 -0.16
CA CYS A 44 12.06 10.30 0.38
C CYS A 44 13.17 11.09 1.07
N LEU A 45 13.38 10.85 2.37
CA LEU A 45 14.37 11.58 3.15
C LEU A 45 15.71 10.84 3.20
N GLU A 46 15.69 9.51 3.20
CA GLU A 46 16.86 8.64 3.28
C GLU A 46 16.62 7.34 2.50
N GLY A 47 17.68 6.78 1.90
CA GLY A 47 17.65 5.50 1.20
C GLY A 47 17.22 5.57 -0.26
N SER A 48 16.67 4.47 -0.78
CA SER A 48 16.20 4.38 -2.17
C SER A 48 14.91 5.17 -2.37
N GLU A 49 14.88 5.96 -3.43
CA GLU A 49 13.67 6.66 -3.86
C GLU A 49 12.71 5.71 -4.58
N TYR A 50 11.42 5.92 -4.33
CA TYR A 50 10.34 5.24 -5.04
C TYR A 50 9.30 6.25 -5.49
N GLU A 51 8.70 6.01 -6.65
CA GLU A 51 7.73 6.95 -7.24
C GLU A 51 6.41 6.96 -6.44
N ARG A 52 5.99 5.79 -5.94
CA ARG A 52 4.69 5.64 -5.27
C ARG A 52 4.83 4.77 -4.03
N HIS A 53 4.14 5.18 -2.96
CA HIS A 53 3.98 4.39 -1.75
C HIS A 53 2.50 4.04 -1.54
N ILE A 54 2.23 2.80 -1.17
CA ILE A 54 0.90 2.29 -0.89
C ILE A 54 0.94 1.62 0.47
N ILE A 55 -0.02 1.95 1.32
CA ILE A 55 -0.21 1.34 2.64
C ILE A 55 -1.65 0.91 2.73
N ILE A 56 -1.87 -0.38 3.01
CA ILE A 56 -3.19 -0.99 3.11
C ILE A 56 -3.27 -1.71 4.46
N GLU A 57 -4.29 -1.40 5.24
CA GLU A 57 -4.59 -2.04 6.50
C GLU A 57 -5.52 -3.24 6.29
N PHE A 58 -5.23 -4.33 7.01
CA PHE A 58 -6.06 -5.53 7.15
C PHE A 58 -6.31 -5.81 8.63
N SER A 59 -7.35 -6.59 8.93
CA SER A 59 -7.71 -6.99 10.30
C SER A 59 -6.59 -7.75 11.02
N ASP A 60 -5.81 -8.52 10.26
CA ASP A 60 -4.74 -9.38 10.75
C ASP A 60 -3.78 -9.81 9.62
N LEU A 61 -2.63 -10.37 10.02
CA LEU A 61 -1.59 -10.81 9.09
C LEU A 61 -2.06 -11.92 8.15
N ALA A 62 -2.88 -12.85 8.66
CA ALA A 62 -3.36 -13.99 7.88
C ALA A 62 -4.26 -13.53 6.74
N SER A 63 -5.12 -12.55 6.97
CA SER A 63 -6.01 -11.94 5.97
C SER A 63 -5.21 -11.21 4.88
N ALA A 64 -4.18 -10.45 5.27
CA ALA A 64 -3.29 -9.78 4.32
C ALA A 64 -2.50 -10.79 3.45
N GLN A 65 -1.97 -11.85 4.05
CA GLN A 65 -1.26 -12.91 3.33
C GLN A 65 -2.21 -13.71 2.42
N ALA A 66 -3.40 -14.06 2.90
CA ALA A 66 -4.43 -14.72 2.10
C ALA A 66 -4.82 -13.88 0.88
N CYS A 67 -4.90 -12.55 1.04
CA CYS A 67 -5.07 -11.64 -0.08
C CYS A 67 -3.92 -11.73 -1.08
N TYR A 68 -2.66 -11.67 -0.62
CA TYR A 68 -1.48 -11.74 -1.50
C TYR A 68 -1.41 -13.05 -2.30
N PHE A 69 -1.68 -14.18 -1.64
CA PHE A 69 -1.60 -15.51 -2.24
C PHE A 69 -2.89 -15.94 -2.96
N SER A 70 -3.93 -15.10 -2.98
CA SER A 70 -5.19 -15.38 -3.66
C SER A 70 -5.01 -15.52 -5.17
N GLU A 71 -5.93 -16.26 -5.80
CA GLU A 71 -5.96 -16.39 -7.26
C GLU A 71 -6.25 -15.03 -7.92
N GLU A 72 -7.13 -14.23 -7.31
CA GLU A 72 -7.51 -12.91 -7.80
C GLU A 72 -6.33 -11.94 -7.81
N TYR A 73 -5.57 -11.88 -6.70
CA TYR A 73 -4.38 -11.03 -6.65
C TYR A 73 -3.25 -11.57 -7.52
N SER A 74 -3.11 -12.90 -7.63
CA SER A 74 -2.11 -13.52 -8.52
C SER A 74 -2.34 -13.13 -9.98
N LYS A 75 -3.61 -13.11 -10.44
CA LYS A 75 -3.98 -12.61 -11.78
C LYS A 75 -3.62 -11.14 -11.96
N ALA A 76 -3.92 -10.30 -10.96
CA ALA A 76 -3.54 -8.89 -11.01
C ALA A 76 -2.01 -8.72 -11.07
N ARG A 77 -1.26 -9.45 -10.23
CA ARG A 77 0.20 -9.43 -10.20
C ARG A 77 0.81 -9.81 -11.55
N ALA A 78 0.27 -10.81 -12.24
CA ALA A 78 0.69 -11.17 -13.59
C ALA A 78 0.45 -10.03 -14.59
N ALA A 79 -0.68 -9.32 -14.48
CA ALA A 79 -0.99 -8.18 -15.35
C ALA A 79 -0.03 -6.97 -15.16
N ARG A 80 0.65 -6.88 -14.01
CA ARG A 80 1.70 -5.86 -13.79
C ARG A 80 3.13 -6.34 -14.04
N GLU A 81 3.31 -7.57 -14.51
CA GLU A 81 4.64 -8.09 -14.79
C GLU A 81 5.33 -7.26 -15.90
N ASN A 82 6.61 -6.95 -15.71
CA ASN A 82 7.43 -6.13 -16.61
C ASN A 82 6.94 -4.68 -16.87
N CYS A 83 5.90 -4.19 -16.18
CA CYS A 83 5.43 -2.81 -16.33
C CYS A 83 5.70 -1.93 -15.09
N ALA A 84 6.10 -2.53 -13.97
CA ALA A 84 6.49 -1.81 -12.76
C ALA A 84 7.43 -2.64 -11.88
N ASP A 85 8.37 -1.96 -11.23
CA ASP A 85 9.13 -2.53 -10.12
C ASP A 85 8.32 -2.36 -8.84
N VAL A 86 8.16 -3.46 -8.10
CA VAL A 86 7.31 -3.48 -6.91
C VAL A 86 8.00 -4.23 -5.78
N MET A 87 8.27 -3.51 -4.69
CA MET A 87 8.62 -4.12 -3.41
C MET A 87 7.37 -4.17 -2.54
N ILE A 88 7.08 -5.33 -1.94
CA ILE A 88 5.97 -5.52 -1.02
C ILE A 88 6.49 -6.14 0.28
N SER A 89 6.08 -5.54 1.39
CA SER A 89 6.22 -6.12 2.73
C SER A 89 4.85 -6.15 3.40
N ILE A 90 4.56 -7.22 4.14
CA ILE A 90 3.37 -7.30 4.99
C ILE A 90 3.87 -7.42 6.42
N VAL A 91 3.47 -6.49 7.28
CA VAL A 91 3.96 -6.39 8.66
C VAL A 91 2.79 -6.34 9.64
N GLU A 92 2.98 -6.89 10.83
CA GLU A 92 2.02 -6.73 11.92
C GLU A 92 2.16 -5.36 12.58
N SER A 93 1.04 -4.86 13.11
CA SER A 93 1.06 -3.73 14.03
C SER A 93 1.68 -4.13 15.36
N ILE A 94 2.13 -3.13 16.13
CA ILE A 94 2.44 -3.36 17.54
C ILE A 94 1.18 -3.77 18.31
N GLU A 95 1.38 -4.49 19.41
CA GLU A 95 0.33 -4.94 20.30
C GLU A 95 -0.44 -3.74 20.89
N GLY A 96 -1.77 -3.82 20.91
CA GLY A 96 -2.64 -2.75 21.44
C GLY A 96 -3.01 -1.64 20.46
N THR A 97 -2.58 -1.69 19.19
CA THR A 97 -3.13 -0.83 18.13
C THR A 97 -4.35 -1.53 17.50
N PRO A 98 -5.59 -1.10 17.81
CA PRO A 98 -6.76 -1.64 17.13
C PRO A 98 -6.75 -1.21 15.66
N PRO A 99 -7.45 -1.94 14.77
CA PRO A 99 -7.67 -1.50 13.40
C PRO A 99 -8.25 -0.10 13.40
N ASN A 100 -7.76 0.78 12.53
CA ASN A 100 -8.26 2.14 12.46
C ASN A 100 -9.69 2.13 11.90
N ASN A 101 -10.68 2.04 12.78
CA ASN A 101 -12.09 2.08 12.43
C ASN A 101 -12.61 3.50 12.16
N ASN A 102 -11.76 4.52 12.25
CA ASN A 102 -12.17 5.91 12.09
C ASN A 102 -11.79 6.44 10.70
N ASP A 103 -12.78 6.48 9.81
CA ASP A 103 -12.76 7.24 8.55
C ASP A 103 -13.11 8.72 8.81
N THR A 104 -12.40 9.36 9.74
CA THR A 104 -12.48 10.80 9.94
C THR A 104 -11.17 11.40 9.52
N GLY A 105 -11.12 11.91 8.28
CA GLY A 105 -10.00 12.67 7.76
C GLY A 105 -9.64 13.80 8.72
N VAL A 106 -8.55 13.63 9.45
CA VAL A 106 -7.86 14.72 10.13
C VAL A 106 -6.55 14.91 9.40
N SER A 107 -6.54 15.88 8.50
CA SER A 107 -5.32 16.47 7.93
C SER A 107 -4.52 17.07 9.07
N ALA A 108 -3.58 16.31 9.62
CA ALA A 108 -2.55 16.86 10.48
C ALA A 108 -1.66 17.75 9.60
N GLU A 109 -1.76 19.07 9.77
CA GLU A 109 -0.83 20.02 9.19
C GLU A 109 0.58 19.70 9.72
N TYR A 110 1.42 19.17 8.84
CA TYR A 110 2.83 18.94 9.13
C TYR A 110 3.59 20.26 8.93
N THR A 111 4.05 20.86 10.03
CA THR A 111 4.98 22.00 10.00
C THR A 111 6.41 21.45 10.15
N PRO A 112 7.25 21.47 9.11
CA PRO A 112 8.63 21.01 9.22
C PRO A 112 9.45 21.91 10.16
N PRO A 113 10.43 21.36 10.89
CA PRO A 113 11.33 22.18 11.69
C PRO A 113 12.17 23.08 10.77
N LEU A 114 12.26 24.36 11.14
CA LEU A 114 13.15 25.31 10.49
C LEU A 114 14.59 24.82 10.63
N SER A 115 15.21 24.48 9.50
CA SER A 115 16.65 24.21 9.44
C SER A 115 17.38 25.45 9.92
N SER A 116 17.94 25.41 11.13
CA SER A 116 18.88 26.40 11.63
C SER A 116 20.12 26.40 10.73
N ARG A 117 20.36 27.52 10.04
CA ARG A 117 21.67 27.85 9.48
C ARG A 117 22.56 28.43 10.56
#